data_AF-A0A2N2H9E1-F1
#
_entry.id   AF-A0A2N2H9E1-F1
#
_cell.length_a   1.000
_cell.length_b   1.000
_cell.length_c   1.000
_cell.angle_alpha   90.00
_cell.angle_beta   90.00
_cell.angle_gamma   90.00
#
_symmetry.space_group_name_H-M   'P 1'
#
loop_
_entity.id
_entity.type
_entity.pdbx_description
1 polymer ?
#
loop_
_entity_poly.entity_id
_entity_poly.type
_entity_poly.pdbx_seq_one_letter_code
_entity_poly.pdbx_strand_id
1 'polypeptide(L)'
;MGKSDKEITFLGKDTDFEGSLRFEGTLRIDGSLKGEINSTGNLVIGEYALVKANIHVSYVVISGEVHGDIVADQRVDLRAPAKVFGNIVAPAVVMDAGVIFEGRTRMYQAREAMDEPETAVVGVDEYRGSPPEGLTAVYGIVTDQESGKPIKKVTIECKGQEKKKTETNSSGYYELINLKEGEWSLKADAKGYRSEKASVTISGEGTFRQNFELTRKSGSSFFLGKAKKNEGP
;
A
#
# COMPACT_ATOMS: atom_id res chain seq x y z
N MET A 1 -26.26 34.13 -4.80
CA MET A 1 -26.83 33.50 -3.60
C MET A 1 -26.84 32.00 -3.84
N GLY A 2 -26.32 31.20 -2.91
CA GLY A 2 -26.29 29.74 -3.00
C GLY A 2 -24.90 29.14 -2.80
N LYS A 3 -24.32 29.29 -1.60
CA LYS A 3 -23.30 28.34 -1.14
C LYS A 3 -24.04 27.01 -1.02
N SER A 4 -23.70 26.02 -1.82
CA SER A 4 -24.16 24.64 -1.58
C SER A 4 -23.47 24.16 -0.31
N ASP A 5 -24.21 24.14 0.80
CA ASP A 5 -23.81 23.32 1.93
C ASP A 5 -23.70 21.88 1.42
N LYS A 6 -22.50 21.32 1.47
CA LYS A 6 -22.31 19.89 1.23
C LYS A 6 -23.04 19.17 2.36
N GLU A 7 -24.25 18.69 2.10
CA GLU A 7 -25.01 17.88 3.05
C GLU A 7 -24.21 16.60 3.33
N ILE A 8 -23.64 16.52 4.53
CA ILE A 8 -23.00 15.33 5.06
C ILE A 8 -24.01 14.70 6.01
N THR A 9 -24.45 13.49 5.68
CA THR A 9 -25.22 12.66 6.61
C THR A 9 -24.26 12.02 7.60
N PHE A 10 -24.60 12.02 8.89
CA PHE A 10 -23.74 11.51 9.95
C PHE A 10 -24.48 10.49 10.82
N LEU A 11 -23.92 9.27 10.91
CA LEU A 11 -24.31 8.26 11.89
C LEU A 11 -23.26 8.22 12.99
N GLY A 12 -23.67 8.57 14.21
CA GLY A 12 -22.78 8.69 15.35
C GLY A 12 -22.31 7.35 15.92
N LYS A 13 -21.34 7.42 16.83
CA LYS A 13 -20.75 6.26 17.52
C LYS A 13 -21.76 5.41 18.29
N ASP A 14 -22.85 6.01 18.79
CA ASP A 14 -23.87 5.36 19.61
C ASP A 14 -25.07 4.92 18.74
N THR A 15 -24.81 4.61 17.47
CA THR A 15 -25.82 4.18 16.50
C THR A 15 -25.52 2.76 16.06
N ASP A 16 -26.52 1.89 16.17
CA ASP A 16 -26.54 0.56 15.58
C ASP A 16 -27.59 0.54 14.47
N PHE A 17 -27.18 0.18 13.26
CA PHE A 17 -28.07 0.03 12.11
C PHE A 17 -28.02 -1.40 11.57
N GLU A 18 -29.19 -1.99 11.33
CA GLU A 18 -29.32 -3.28 10.64
C GLU A 18 -30.29 -3.15 9.46
N GLY A 19 -29.81 -3.48 8.26
CA GLY A 19 -30.63 -3.44 7.05
C GLY A 19 -29.88 -2.97 5.79
N SER A 20 -30.62 -2.45 4.82
CA SER A 20 -30.08 -1.90 3.57
C SER A 20 -30.08 -0.38 3.63
N LEU A 21 -28.93 0.24 3.38
CA LEU A 21 -28.73 1.69 3.45
C LEU A 21 -28.45 2.26 2.06
N ARG A 22 -29.19 3.32 1.72
CA ARG A 22 -28.98 4.15 0.52
C ARG A 22 -28.93 5.61 0.93
N PHE A 23 -28.06 6.37 0.29
CA PHE A 23 -27.82 7.79 0.53
C PHE A 23 -27.35 8.51 -0.75
N GLU A 24 -27.56 9.82 -0.78
CA GLU A 24 -26.97 10.71 -1.77
C GLU A 24 -25.92 11.60 -1.10
N GLY A 25 -25.00 12.17 -1.87
CA GLY A 25 -23.95 13.02 -1.33
C GLY A 25 -22.91 12.24 -0.53
N THR A 26 -22.63 12.69 0.71
CA THR A 26 -21.62 12.05 1.57
C THR A 26 -22.26 11.52 2.86
N LEU A 27 -21.99 10.25 3.18
CA LEU A 27 -22.36 9.62 4.44
C LEU A 27 -21.10 9.34 5.26
N ARG A 28 -21.12 9.71 6.54
CA ARG A 28 -20.12 9.31 7.53
C ARG A 28 -20.74 8.41 8.58
N ILE A 29 -20.08 7.31 8.89
CA ILE A 29 -20.47 6.33 9.91
C ILE A 29 -19.36 6.22 10.94
N ASP A 30 -19.67 6.51 12.20
CA ASP A 30 -18.78 6.31 13.35
C ASP A 30 -19.29 5.20 14.31
N GLY A 31 -20.48 4.63 14.06
CA GLY A 31 -21.11 3.55 14.85
C GLY A 31 -21.07 2.16 14.21
N SER A 32 -22.00 1.27 14.58
CA SER A 32 -22.09 -0.09 14.04
C SER A 32 -23.10 -0.19 12.89
N LEU A 33 -22.75 -0.90 11.83
CA LEU A 33 -23.67 -1.20 10.73
C LEU A 33 -23.58 -2.68 10.35
N LYS A 34 -24.74 -3.33 10.16
CA LYS A 34 -24.84 -4.68 9.59
C LYS A 34 -25.83 -4.71 8.43
N GLY A 35 -25.43 -5.30 7.31
CA GLY A 35 -26.33 -5.49 6.16
C GLY A 35 -25.68 -5.08 4.84
N GLU A 36 -26.25 -4.11 4.14
CA GLU A 36 -25.78 -3.70 2.81
C GLU A 36 -25.78 -2.17 2.66
N ILE A 37 -24.79 -1.63 1.96
CA ILE A 37 -24.71 -0.22 1.59
C ILE A 37 -24.64 -0.16 0.06
N ASN A 38 -25.60 0.49 -0.59
CA ASN A 38 -25.64 0.62 -2.05
C ASN A 38 -25.98 2.07 -2.45
N SER A 39 -25.01 2.80 -2.98
CA SER A 39 -25.17 4.22 -3.30
C SER A 39 -24.21 4.69 -4.39
N THR A 40 -24.52 5.80 -5.04
CA THR A 40 -23.57 6.50 -5.93
C THR A 40 -22.79 7.61 -5.22
N GLY A 41 -23.00 7.76 -3.91
CA GLY A 41 -22.37 8.76 -3.06
C GLY A 41 -21.02 8.34 -2.48
N ASN A 42 -20.45 9.22 -1.64
CA ASN A 42 -19.19 9.01 -0.93
C ASN A 42 -19.43 8.48 0.49
N LEU A 43 -18.69 7.45 0.88
CA LEU A 43 -18.76 6.86 2.21
C LEU A 43 -17.49 7.15 3.03
N VAL A 44 -17.67 7.51 4.29
CA VAL A 44 -16.58 7.65 5.27
C VAL A 44 -16.88 6.74 6.45
N ILE A 45 -16.02 5.73 6.66
CA ILE A 45 -16.07 4.84 7.82
C ILE A 45 -15.03 5.33 8.82
N GLY A 46 -15.48 5.91 9.93
CA GLY A 46 -14.60 6.45 10.95
C GLY A 46 -13.83 5.38 11.72
N GLU A 47 -12.83 5.83 12.48
CA GLU A 47 -11.90 4.96 13.23
C GLU A 47 -12.58 3.99 14.20
N TYR A 48 -13.70 4.40 14.80
CA TYR A 48 -14.44 3.59 15.78
C TYR A 48 -15.58 2.76 15.18
N ALA A 49 -15.82 2.89 13.88
CA ALA A 49 -16.94 2.21 13.22
C ALA A 49 -16.63 0.71 13.02
N LEU A 50 -17.68 -0.11 13.20
CA LEU A 50 -17.68 -1.53 12.88
C LEU A 50 -18.76 -1.82 11.85
N VAL A 51 -18.34 -2.12 10.62
CA VAL A 51 -19.25 -2.34 9.50
C VAL A 51 -19.16 -3.79 9.04
N LYS A 52 -20.27 -4.53 9.16
CA LYS A 52 -20.42 -5.89 8.66
C LYS A 52 -21.39 -5.88 7.48
N ALA A 53 -20.91 -5.43 6.34
CA ALA A 53 -21.75 -5.21 5.17
C ALA A 53 -20.99 -5.34 3.85
N ASN A 54 -21.72 -5.74 2.82
CA ASN A 54 -21.27 -5.51 1.44
C ASN A 54 -21.53 -4.05 1.07
N ILE A 55 -20.55 -3.43 0.43
CA ILE A 55 -20.53 -1.99 0.17
C ILE A 55 -20.38 -1.76 -1.34
N HIS A 56 -21.32 -1.05 -1.95
CA HIS A 56 -21.19 -0.48 -3.29
C HIS A 56 -21.38 1.03 -3.23
N VAL A 57 -20.31 1.79 -3.52
CA VAL A 57 -20.28 3.27 -3.45
C VAL A 57 -19.42 3.88 -4.55
N SER A 58 -19.45 5.21 -4.73
CA SER A 58 -18.55 5.87 -5.68
C SER A 58 -17.11 5.95 -5.14
N TYR A 59 -16.96 6.50 -3.94
CA TYR A 59 -15.69 6.64 -3.23
C TYR A 59 -15.86 6.24 -1.77
N VAL A 60 -14.87 5.57 -1.19
CA VAL A 60 -14.87 5.23 0.24
C VAL A 60 -13.54 5.51 0.92
N VAL A 61 -13.59 6.11 2.10
CA VAL A 61 -12.49 6.21 3.06
C VAL A 61 -12.79 5.33 4.26
N ILE A 62 -11.84 4.48 4.64
CA ILE A 62 -12.00 3.55 5.76
C ILE A 62 -10.89 3.78 6.76
N SER A 63 -11.26 4.16 7.98
CA SER A 63 -10.38 4.24 9.16
C SER A 63 -10.72 3.18 10.21
N GLY A 64 -11.92 2.59 10.16
CA GLY A 64 -12.43 1.61 11.13
C GLY A 64 -12.29 0.15 10.67
N GLU A 65 -13.19 -0.72 11.15
CA GLU A 65 -13.19 -2.15 10.86
C GLU A 65 -14.35 -2.54 9.93
N VAL A 66 -14.03 -3.21 8.82
CA VAL A 66 -15.00 -3.64 7.81
C VAL A 66 -14.88 -5.15 7.55
N HIS A 67 -16.02 -5.83 7.57
CA HIS A 67 -16.19 -7.23 7.19
C HIS A 67 -17.22 -7.33 6.07
N GLY A 68 -16.78 -7.60 4.85
CA GLY A 68 -17.62 -7.67 3.65
C GLY A 68 -16.92 -7.18 2.39
N ASP A 69 -17.51 -7.50 1.24
CA ASP A 69 -16.93 -7.13 -0.06
C ASP A 69 -17.23 -5.66 -0.38
N ILE A 70 -16.26 -5.00 -1.01
CA ILE A 70 -16.28 -3.58 -1.33
C ILE A 70 -16.14 -3.40 -2.84
N VAL A 71 -17.14 -2.78 -3.44
CA VAL A 71 -17.12 -2.29 -4.81
C VAL A 71 -17.14 -0.76 -4.76
N ALA A 72 -16.11 -0.12 -5.30
CA ALA A 72 -16.09 1.32 -5.45
C ALA A 72 -15.98 1.72 -6.92
N ASP A 73 -16.89 2.56 -7.41
CA ASP A 73 -16.91 2.94 -8.82
C ASP A 73 -15.70 3.81 -9.21
N GLN A 74 -15.08 4.49 -8.23
CA GLN A 74 -13.93 5.36 -8.46
C GLN A 74 -12.71 4.95 -7.64
N ARG A 75 -12.82 4.88 -6.31
CA ARG A 75 -11.63 4.73 -5.45
C ARG A 75 -11.92 4.25 -4.03
N VAL A 76 -10.96 3.51 -3.46
CA VAL A 76 -10.92 3.10 -2.05
C VAL A 76 -9.66 3.65 -1.37
N ASP A 77 -9.82 4.35 -0.25
CA ASP A 77 -8.73 4.77 0.64
C ASP A 77 -8.81 4.01 1.97
N LEU A 78 -7.83 3.17 2.26
CA LEU A 78 -7.64 2.56 3.57
C LEU A 78 -6.64 3.39 4.39
N ARG A 79 -7.11 3.97 5.49
CA ARG A 79 -6.33 4.83 6.39
C ARG A 79 -6.04 4.07 7.67
N ALA A 80 -4.80 4.12 8.17
CA ALA A 80 -4.50 3.54 9.48
C ALA A 80 -5.42 4.14 10.56
N PRO A 81 -5.94 3.35 11.51
CA PRO A 81 -5.63 1.95 11.80
C PRO A 81 -6.61 0.93 11.17
N ALA A 82 -7.15 1.19 9.97
CA ALA A 82 -8.21 0.38 9.38
C ALA A 82 -7.90 -1.12 9.30
N LYS A 83 -8.96 -1.91 9.45
CA LYS A 83 -8.96 -3.37 9.24
C LYS A 83 -10.06 -3.74 8.26
N VAL A 84 -9.73 -4.41 7.17
CA VAL A 84 -10.69 -4.81 6.15
C VAL A 84 -10.54 -6.30 5.86
N PHE A 85 -11.63 -7.04 6.06
CA PHE A 85 -11.75 -8.47 5.79
C PHE A 85 -12.81 -8.69 4.70
N GLY A 86 -12.35 -8.86 3.46
CA GLY A 86 -13.23 -8.90 2.28
C GLY A 86 -12.51 -8.50 1.00
N ASN A 87 -13.14 -8.74 -0.15
CA ASN A 87 -12.56 -8.41 -1.44
C ASN A 87 -12.83 -6.95 -1.82
N ILE A 88 -11.90 -6.34 -2.56
CA ILE A 88 -12.03 -4.96 -3.07
C ILE A 88 -12.02 -4.98 -4.61
N VAL A 89 -13.01 -4.33 -5.21
CA VAL A 89 -13.09 -4.07 -6.65
C VAL A 89 -13.23 -2.57 -6.86
N ALA A 90 -12.20 -1.92 -7.42
CA ALA A 90 -12.22 -0.48 -7.64
C ALA A 90 -11.17 -0.04 -8.67
N PRO A 91 -11.34 1.10 -9.37
CA PRO A 91 -10.31 1.59 -10.27
C PRO A 91 -8.99 1.96 -9.61
N ALA A 92 -9.04 2.47 -8.37
CA ALA A 92 -7.87 2.82 -7.59
C ALA A 92 -8.04 2.40 -6.13
N VAL A 93 -6.99 1.83 -5.55
CA VAL A 93 -6.94 1.49 -4.12
C VAL A 93 -5.65 2.06 -3.52
N VAL A 94 -5.78 2.85 -2.46
CA VAL A 94 -4.65 3.38 -1.69
C VAL A 94 -4.72 2.84 -0.28
N MET A 95 -3.59 2.34 0.22
CA MET A 95 -3.49 1.78 1.57
C MET A 95 -2.34 2.46 2.32
N ASP A 96 -2.67 3.12 3.43
CA ASP A 96 -1.68 3.70 4.33
C ASP A 96 -0.91 2.60 5.09
N ALA A 97 0.32 2.91 5.49
CA ALA A 97 1.10 2.00 6.33
C ALA A 97 0.39 1.76 7.69
N GLY A 98 0.26 0.50 8.10
CA GLY A 98 -0.40 0.11 9.35
C GLY A 98 -1.83 -0.39 9.19
N VAL A 99 -2.39 -0.38 7.98
CA VAL A 99 -3.65 -1.04 7.65
C VAL A 99 -3.50 -2.57 7.69
N ILE A 100 -4.54 -3.26 8.16
CA ILE A 100 -4.70 -4.70 8.00
C ILE A 100 -5.72 -4.94 6.88
N PHE A 101 -5.34 -5.65 5.84
CA PHE A 101 -6.22 -6.05 4.76
C PHE A 101 -6.07 -7.55 4.49
N GLU A 102 -7.19 -8.27 4.54
CA GLU A 102 -7.26 -9.70 4.22
C GLU A 102 -8.37 -9.93 3.18
N GLY A 103 -7.95 -10.19 1.95
CA GLY A 103 -8.87 -10.40 0.82
C GLY A 103 -8.14 -10.29 -0.51
N ARG A 104 -8.91 -10.29 -1.60
CA ARG A 104 -8.38 -10.06 -2.95
C ARG A 104 -8.72 -8.65 -3.40
N THR A 105 -7.79 -8.03 -4.14
CA THR A 105 -8.03 -6.75 -4.80
C THR A 105 -8.04 -6.94 -6.30
N ARG A 106 -9.05 -6.40 -6.98
CA ARG A 106 -9.12 -6.31 -8.44
C ARG A 106 -9.29 -4.85 -8.83
N MET A 107 -8.30 -4.32 -9.53
CA MET A 107 -8.37 -2.99 -10.12
C MET A 107 -8.66 -3.07 -11.61
N TYR A 108 -9.50 -2.18 -12.12
CA TYR A 108 -9.85 -2.06 -13.53
C TYR A 108 -9.69 -0.60 -13.97
N GLN A 109 -9.45 -0.35 -15.25
CA GLN A 109 -9.46 1.04 -15.72
C GLN A 109 -10.87 1.60 -15.58
N ALA A 110 -11.03 2.68 -14.82
CA ALA A 110 -12.21 3.51 -14.92
C ALA A 110 -12.29 3.97 -16.38
N ARG A 111 -13.37 3.61 -17.09
CA ARG A 111 -13.65 4.29 -18.36
C ARG A 111 -13.92 5.76 -18.02
N GLU A 112 -13.18 6.67 -18.66
CA GLU A 112 -13.63 8.07 -18.71
C GLU A 112 -15.07 8.06 -19.23
N ALA A 113 -15.99 8.66 -18.48
CA ALA A 113 -17.41 8.60 -18.78
C ALA A 113 -17.69 9.21 -20.17
N MET A 114 -17.81 8.34 -21.17
CA MET A 114 -18.57 8.60 -22.39
C MET A 114 -19.80 7.71 -22.30
N ASP A 115 -20.97 8.35 -22.35
CA ASP A 115 -22.33 7.81 -22.25
C ASP A 115 -22.47 6.30 -22.50
N GLU A 116 -22.89 5.56 -21.46
CA GLU A 116 -23.92 4.48 -21.43
C GLU A 116 -23.68 3.50 -20.26
N PRO A 117 -24.74 2.96 -19.61
CA PRO A 117 -24.63 2.19 -18.38
C PRO A 117 -24.62 0.69 -18.65
N GLU A 118 -23.46 0.04 -18.54
CA GLU A 118 -23.43 -1.38 -18.14
C GLU A 118 -22.08 -1.75 -17.52
N THR A 119 -22.11 -2.24 -16.28
CA THR A 119 -20.95 -2.68 -15.52
C THR A 119 -20.37 -3.96 -16.11
N ALA A 120 -19.46 -3.81 -17.09
CA ALA A 120 -18.61 -4.90 -17.54
C ALA A 120 -17.40 -5.04 -16.60
N VAL A 121 -17.39 -6.13 -15.83
CA VAL A 121 -16.28 -6.50 -14.96
C VAL A 121 -15.11 -6.95 -15.85
N VAL A 122 -14.18 -6.05 -16.18
CA VAL A 122 -13.02 -6.36 -17.05
C VAL A 122 -12.19 -7.48 -16.42
N GLY A 123 -12.21 -8.67 -17.04
CA GLY A 123 -11.50 -9.89 -16.63
C GLY A 123 -10.03 -9.60 -16.33
N VAL A 124 -9.41 -10.34 -15.40
CA VAL A 124 -7.93 -10.34 -15.26
C VAL A 124 -7.24 -10.73 -16.59
N ASP A 125 -7.94 -11.44 -17.46
CA ASP A 125 -7.50 -11.82 -18.80
C ASP A 125 -7.71 -10.72 -19.86
N GLU A 126 -8.41 -9.62 -19.52
CA GLU A 126 -8.69 -8.47 -20.38
C GLU A 126 -7.95 -7.19 -19.96
N TYR A 127 -6.98 -7.28 -19.05
CA TYR A 127 -6.08 -6.16 -18.77
C TYR A 127 -5.26 -5.86 -20.04
N ARG A 128 -5.79 -4.95 -20.88
CA ARG A 128 -5.12 -4.28 -21.98
C ARG A 128 -4.47 -2.97 -21.53
N GLY A 129 -4.29 -2.79 -20.23
CA GLY A 129 -3.37 -1.79 -19.75
C GLY A 129 -1.98 -2.20 -20.22
N SER A 130 -1.46 -1.52 -21.24
CA SER A 130 -0.01 -1.35 -21.30
C SER A 130 0.43 -0.79 -19.94
N PRO A 131 1.64 -1.12 -19.44
CA PRO A 131 2.26 -0.32 -18.38
C PRO A 131 2.02 1.17 -18.72
N PRO A 132 1.74 2.04 -17.74
CA PRO A 132 1.58 3.47 -18.03
C PRO A 132 2.75 3.90 -18.92
N GLU A 133 2.44 4.42 -20.12
CA GLU A 133 3.48 4.77 -21.08
C GLU A 133 4.48 5.73 -20.41
N GLY A 134 5.77 5.48 -20.60
CA GLY A 134 6.85 6.21 -19.95
C GLY A 134 7.16 5.85 -18.49
N LEU A 135 6.47 4.86 -17.87
CA LEU A 135 6.83 4.38 -16.53
C LEU A 135 7.91 3.30 -16.60
N THR A 136 9.13 3.70 -16.28
CA THR A 136 10.26 2.77 -16.09
C THR A 136 10.69 2.78 -14.63
N ALA A 137 10.64 1.63 -13.97
CA ALA A 137 10.97 1.54 -12.54
C ALA A 137 11.93 0.41 -12.22
N VAL A 138 12.87 0.64 -11.30
CA VAL A 138 13.62 -0.43 -10.64
C VAL A 138 13.11 -0.57 -9.22
N TYR A 139 12.73 -1.78 -8.85
CA TYR A 139 12.18 -2.08 -7.52
C TYR A 139 12.78 -3.36 -6.93
N GLY A 140 12.62 -3.55 -5.63
CA GLY A 140 13.03 -4.79 -4.99
C GLY A 140 12.88 -4.77 -3.49
N ILE A 141 13.32 -5.85 -2.86
CA ILE A 141 13.34 -6.00 -1.40
C ILE A 141 14.80 -6.13 -0.95
N VAL A 142 15.12 -5.48 0.17
CA VAL A 142 16.39 -5.66 0.87
C VAL A 142 16.18 -6.47 2.14
N THR A 143 16.90 -7.57 2.26
CA THR A 143 16.85 -8.48 3.41
C THR A 143 18.22 -8.62 4.07
N ASP A 144 18.20 -9.01 5.33
CA ASP A 144 19.38 -9.45 6.07
C ASP A 144 19.72 -10.89 5.63
N GLN A 145 20.97 -11.11 5.20
CA GLN A 145 21.40 -12.38 4.61
C GLN A 145 21.27 -13.58 5.57
N GLU A 146 21.41 -13.36 6.88
CA GLU A 146 21.41 -14.44 7.87
C GLU A 146 19.99 -14.78 8.34
N SER A 147 19.18 -13.76 8.63
CA SER A 147 17.84 -13.92 9.20
C SER A 147 16.73 -13.93 8.16
N GLY A 148 17.00 -13.53 6.92
CA GLY A 148 16.00 -13.36 5.86
C GLY A 148 15.00 -12.21 6.12
N LYS A 149 15.14 -11.47 7.22
CA LYS A 149 14.21 -10.41 7.61
C LYS A 149 14.42 -9.15 6.75
N PRO A 150 13.35 -8.42 6.41
CA PRO A 150 13.46 -7.17 5.68
C PRO A 150 14.20 -6.10 6.48
N ILE A 151 14.99 -5.28 5.79
CA ILE A 151 15.74 -4.17 6.39
C ILE A 151 15.09 -2.85 5.98
N LYS A 152 14.58 -2.09 6.95
CA LYS A 152 14.04 -0.73 6.78
C LYS A 152 15.16 0.32 6.74
N LYS A 153 14.92 1.45 6.06
CA LYS A 153 15.86 2.60 5.98
C LYS A 153 17.21 2.23 5.34
N VAL A 154 17.23 1.25 4.44
CA VAL A 154 18.37 1.03 3.55
C VAL A 154 18.32 2.10 2.48
N THR A 155 19.38 2.88 2.35
CA THR A 155 19.55 3.81 1.23
C THR A 155 19.85 3.01 -0.03
N ILE A 156 19.01 3.17 -1.05
CA ILE A 156 19.28 2.67 -2.40
C ILE A 156 19.68 3.85 -3.26
N GLU A 157 20.93 3.85 -3.72
CA GLU A 157 21.44 4.84 -4.67
C GLU A 157 21.59 4.17 -6.03
N CYS A 158 21.00 4.76 -7.07
CA CYS A 158 21.05 4.27 -8.44
C CYS A 158 21.74 5.31 -9.31
N LYS A 159 22.84 4.91 -9.97
CA LYS A 159 23.68 5.76 -10.81
C LYS A 159 23.70 5.23 -12.24
N GLY A 160 23.31 6.08 -13.17
CA GLY A 160 23.43 5.84 -14.61
C GLY A 160 23.62 7.19 -15.29
N GLN A 161 22.71 7.53 -16.20
CA GLN A 161 22.68 8.85 -16.83
C GLN A 161 22.41 9.99 -15.84
N GLU A 162 21.73 9.67 -14.73
CA GLU A 162 21.54 10.55 -13.58
C GLU A 162 21.72 9.75 -12.29
N LYS A 163 21.65 10.43 -11.15
CA LYS A 163 21.69 9.80 -9.83
C LYS A 163 20.33 9.95 -9.16
N LYS A 164 19.70 8.83 -8.83
CA LYS A 164 18.48 8.78 -8.01
C LYS A 164 18.76 8.07 -6.69
N LYS A 165 17.96 8.37 -5.67
CA LYS A 165 18.04 7.73 -4.36
C LYS A 165 16.65 7.53 -3.77
N THR A 166 16.45 6.42 -3.06
CA THR A 166 15.26 6.13 -2.25
C THR A 166 15.69 5.42 -0.96
N GLU A 167 14.74 5.17 -0.05
CA GLU A 167 14.96 4.37 1.16
C GLU A 167 13.93 3.24 1.27
N THR A 168 14.35 2.10 1.79
CA THR A 168 13.43 0.99 2.01
C THR A 168 12.41 1.28 3.11
N ASN A 169 11.17 0.84 2.91
CA ASN A 169 10.11 0.91 3.92
C ASN A 169 10.25 -0.24 4.96
N SER A 170 9.24 -0.44 5.83
CA SER A 170 9.28 -1.50 6.86
C SER A 170 9.26 -2.93 6.34
N SER A 171 8.78 -3.17 5.11
CA SER A 171 8.85 -4.48 4.45
C SER A 171 10.15 -4.68 3.66
N GLY A 172 11.10 -3.73 3.74
CA GLY A 172 12.35 -3.78 3.00
C GLY A 172 12.19 -3.41 1.52
N TYR A 173 11.00 -3.01 1.10
CA TYR A 173 10.70 -2.64 -0.29
C TYR A 173 11.26 -1.27 -0.64
N TYR A 174 11.82 -1.14 -1.84
CA TYR A 174 12.20 0.13 -2.46
C TYR A 174 11.72 0.21 -3.90
N GLU A 175 11.60 1.44 -4.41
CA GLU A 175 11.27 1.72 -5.81
C GLU A 175 11.92 3.01 -6.29
N LEU A 176 12.39 3.00 -7.54
CA LEU A 176 12.96 4.13 -8.26
C LEU A 176 12.29 4.22 -9.63
N ILE A 177 11.44 5.25 -9.82
CA ILE A 177 10.64 5.43 -11.04
C ILE A 177 11.28 6.40 -12.04
N ASN A 178 10.72 6.44 -13.26
CA ASN A 178 11.10 7.31 -14.37
C ASN A 178 12.58 7.21 -14.74
N LEU A 179 13.12 5.99 -14.78
CA LEU A 179 14.51 5.73 -15.16
C LEU A 179 14.63 5.61 -16.68
N LYS A 180 15.61 6.30 -17.27
CA LYS A 180 15.87 6.19 -18.71
C LYS A 180 16.49 4.84 -19.06
N GLU A 181 16.34 4.42 -20.31
CA GLU A 181 17.04 3.25 -20.85
C GLU A 181 18.56 3.38 -20.68
N GLY A 182 19.19 2.24 -20.40
CA GLY A 182 20.63 2.15 -20.22
C GLY A 182 21.04 1.30 -19.03
N GLU A 183 22.34 1.27 -18.79
CA GLU A 183 22.97 0.57 -17.66
C GLU A 183 22.93 1.42 -16.39
N TRP A 184 22.43 0.83 -15.31
CA TRP A 184 22.34 1.47 -14.01
C TRP A 184 23.08 0.66 -12.96
N SER A 185 23.92 1.32 -12.17
CA SER A 185 24.58 0.74 -11.01
C SER A 185 23.81 1.11 -9.74
N LEU A 186 23.31 0.10 -9.03
CA LEU A 186 22.65 0.24 -7.76
C LEU A 186 23.63 -0.04 -6.62
N LYS A 187 23.51 0.72 -5.53
CA LYS A 187 24.18 0.49 -4.26
C LYS A 187 23.16 0.51 -3.13
N ALA A 188 23.09 -0.58 -2.37
CA ALA A 188 22.35 -0.67 -1.13
C ALA A 188 23.29 -0.39 0.06
N ASP A 189 22.94 0.59 0.89
CA ASP A 189 23.77 1.02 2.03
C ASP A 189 22.89 1.20 3.28
N ALA A 190 23.31 0.58 4.38
CA ALA A 190 22.63 0.69 5.67
C ALA A 190 23.63 0.65 6.84
N LYS A 191 23.29 1.35 7.92
CA LYS A 191 24.06 1.32 9.17
C LYS A 191 24.10 -0.10 9.71
N GLY A 192 25.29 -0.59 10.07
CA GLY A 192 25.49 -1.94 10.60
C GLY A 192 25.64 -3.04 9.53
N TYR A 193 25.47 -2.72 8.24
CA TYR A 193 25.59 -3.67 7.14
C TYR A 193 26.76 -3.32 6.22
N ARG A 194 27.32 -4.33 5.56
CA ARG A 194 28.20 -4.14 4.39
C ARG A 194 27.33 -3.69 3.23
N SER A 195 27.81 -2.72 2.48
CA SER A 195 27.07 -2.21 1.32
C SER A 195 27.22 -3.18 0.16
N GLU A 196 26.13 -3.45 -0.54
CA GLU A 196 26.12 -4.29 -1.73
C GLU A 196 25.85 -3.47 -2.98
N LYS A 197 26.33 -3.98 -4.12
CA LYS A 197 26.14 -3.35 -5.43
C LYS A 197 25.59 -4.35 -6.44
N ALA A 198 24.79 -3.84 -7.36
CA ALA A 198 24.28 -4.59 -8.50
C ALA A 198 24.22 -3.69 -9.73
N SER A 199 24.11 -4.29 -10.91
CA SER A 199 23.82 -3.57 -12.15
C SER A 199 22.49 -4.05 -12.70
N VAL A 200 21.71 -3.12 -13.27
CA VAL A 200 20.45 -3.41 -13.96
C VAL A 200 20.48 -2.70 -15.30
N THR A 201 20.25 -3.45 -16.37
CA THR A 201 20.03 -2.92 -17.71
C THR A 201 18.55 -2.62 -17.88
N ILE A 202 18.21 -1.37 -18.19
CA ILE A 202 16.86 -0.95 -18.54
C ILE A 202 16.75 -0.89 -20.06
N SER A 203 15.86 -1.72 -20.61
CA SER A 203 15.54 -1.76 -22.04
C SER A 203 14.02 -1.74 -22.24
N GLY A 204 13.50 -0.73 -22.92
CA GLY A 204 12.07 -0.52 -23.08
C GLY A 204 11.39 0.02 -21.81
N GLU A 205 10.07 0.14 -21.91
CA GLU A 205 9.20 0.49 -20.79
C GLU A 205 8.92 -0.74 -19.91
N GLY A 206 8.69 -0.51 -18.61
CA GLY A 206 8.36 -1.58 -17.68
C GLY A 206 9.09 -1.49 -16.35
N THR A 207 8.96 -2.57 -15.57
CA THR A 207 9.54 -2.64 -14.23
C THR A 207 10.62 -3.72 -14.16
N PHE A 208 11.73 -3.39 -13.49
CA PHE A 208 12.93 -4.20 -13.42
C PHE A 208 13.19 -4.53 -11.95
N ARG A 209 13.21 -5.82 -11.62
CA ARG A 209 13.38 -6.26 -10.24
C ARG A 209 14.85 -6.49 -9.90
N GLN A 210 15.30 -5.91 -8.79
CA GLN A 210 16.61 -6.19 -8.19
C GLN A 210 16.50 -6.28 -6.67
N ASN A 211 16.72 -7.46 -6.10
CA ASN A 211 16.77 -7.62 -4.63
C ASN A 211 18.20 -7.45 -4.12
N PHE A 212 18.35 -7.16 -2.83
CA PHE A 212 19.65 -7.17 -2.14
C PHE A 212 19.58 -8.02 -0.87
N GLU A 213 20.63 -8.79 -0.63
CA GLU A 213 20.86 -9.45 0.66
C GLU A 213 22.09 -8.80 1.31
N LEU A 214 21.92 -8.13 2.44
CA LEU A 214 23.01 -7.44 3.11
C LEU A 214 23.59 -8.29 4.24
N THR A 215 24.92 -8.40 4.24
CA THR A 215 25.65 -9.02 5.35
C THR A 215 25.89 -8.02 6.47
N ARG A 216 25.62 -8.40 7.72
CA ARG A 216 26.00 -7.58 8.89
C ARG A 216 27.50 -7.36 8.93
N LYS A 217 27.93 -6.14 9.23
CA LYS A 217 29.33 -5.87 9.58
C LYS A 217 29.60 -6.60 10.89
N SER A 218 30.44 -7.64 10.87
CA SER A 218 30.87 -8.33 12.09
C SER A 218 31.39 -7.31 13.10
N GLY A 219 30.76 -7.26 14.27
CA GLY A 219 31.31 -6.52 15.40
C GLY A 219 32.61 -7.16 15.83
N SER A 220 33.66 -6.36 15.95
CA SER A 220 34.89 -6.67 16.69
C SER A 220 34.57 -7.53 17.92
N SER A 221 35.15 -8.72 17.97
CA SER A 221 35.06 -9.64 19.08
C SER A 221 35.39 -8.90 20.38
N PHE A 222 34.44 -8.83 21.31
CA PHE A 222 34.75 -8.51 22.70
C PHE A 222 35.68 -9.62 23.21
N PHE A 223 36.96 -9.32 23.37
CA PHE A 223 37.87 -10.18 24.11
C PHE A 223 37.34 -10.25 25.55
N LEU A 224 36.84 -11.43 25.95
CA LEU A 224 36.60 -11.74 27.34
C LEU A 224 37.98 -11.78 28.03
N GLY A 225 38.36 -10.69 28.67
CA GLY A 225 39.56 -10.62 29.50
C GLY A 225 39.50 -11.73 30.53
N LYS A 226 40.50 -12.63 30.52
CA LYS A 226 40.67 -13.68 31.51
C LYS A 226 40.62 -13.06 32.91
N ALA A 227 39.62 -13.46 33.69
CA ALA A 227 39.60 -13.21 35.12
C ALA A 227 40.85 -13.86 35.75
N LYS A 228 41.74 -13.04 36.31
CA LYS A 228 42.76 -13.50 37.25
C LYS A 228 42.03 -14.21 38.38
N LYS A 229 42.31 -15.50 38.56
CA LYS A 229 42.01 -16.23 39.80
C LYS A 229 42.83 -15.54 40.90
N ASN A 230 42.14 -14.83 41.79
CA ASN A 230 42.69 -14.47 43.08
C ASN A 230 42.79 -15.78 43.89
N GLU A 231 44.01 -16.24 44.11
CA GLU A 231 44.32 -17.14 45.21
C GLU A 231 44.61 -16.31 46.45
N GLY A 232 44.00 -16.71 47.55
CA GLY A 232 44.39 -16.35 48.91
C GLY A 232 43.62 -17.23 49.89
N PRO A 233 44.00 -17.23 51.17
CA PRO A 233 45.31 -16.95 51.74
C PRO A 233 46.24 -18.18 51.76
#